data_AF-A0A3R9E1A0-F1
#
_entry.id   AF-A0A3R9E1A0-F1
#
_cell.length_a   1.000
_cell.length_b   1.000
_cell.length_c   1.000
_cell.angle_alpha   90.00
_cell.angle_beta   90.00
_cell.angle_gamma   90.00
#
_symmetry.space_group_name_H-M   'P 1'
#
loop_
_entity.id
_entity.type
_entity.pdbx_description
1 polymer ?
#
loop_
_entity_poly.entity_id
_entity_poly.type
_entity_poly.pdbx_seq_one_letter_code
_entity_poly.pdbx_strand_id
1 'polypeptide(L)'
;MDTPEPSDPEVARRTERNRRMVQDWENGTSITQIAQRYGLSPNRTGTLLRQNGANLPTAGRGIKRDLDTAKIVADYLDGATIREIADAQQVSYGKVHRLLRQQQVPMRPRGGRGRSK
;
A
#
# COMPACT_ATOMS: atom_id res chain seq x y z
N MET A 1 -5.56 19.84 41.62
CA MET A 1 -5.57 18.98 40.43
C MET A 1 -4.71 19.67 39.39
N ASP A 2 -3.43 19.32 39.39
CA ASP A 2 -2.41 19.92 38.54
C ASP A 2 -2.70 19.53 37.08
N THR A 3 -3.13 20.49 36.27
CA THR A 3 -3.17 20.31 34.82
C THR A 3 -1.77 20.61 34.34
N PRO A 4 -1.00 19.65 33.80
CA PRO A 4 0.32 19.98 33.30
C PRO A 4 0.16 20.94 32.13
N GLU A 5 0.63 22.18 32.34
CA GLU A 5 0.83 23.17 31.29
C GLU A 5 1.72 22.58 30.19
N PRO A 6 1.36 22.71 28.91
CA PRO A 6 2.16 22.19 27.81
C PRO A 6 3.31 23.16 27.49
N SER A 7 4.29 23.28 28.39
CA SER A 7 5.44 24.20 28.24
C SER A 7 6.65 23.56 27.55
N ASP A 8 6.50 22.39 26.94
CA ASP A 8 7.60 21.71 26.25
C ASP A 8 7.50 21.97 24.73
N PRO A 9 8.45 22.73 24.13
CA PRO A 9 8.42 23.07 22.70
C PRO A 9 8.45 21.80 21.82
N GLU A 10 8.92 20.68 22.35
CA GLU A 10 8.91 19.40 21.65
C GLU A 10 7.50 18.80 21.53
N VAL A 11 6.66 18.99 22.54
CA VAL A 11 5.26 18.54 22.52
C VAL A 11 4.47 19.33 21.49
N ALA A 12 4.64 20.65 21.43
CA ALA A 12 4.01 21.50 20.43
C ALA A 12 4.38 21.08 18.99
N ARG A 13 5.67 20.79 18.74
CA ARG A 13 6.17 20.31 17.44
C ARG A 13 5.56 18.95 17.06
N ARG A 14 5.43 18.03 18.02
CA ARG A 14 4.84 16.70 17.80
C ARG A 14 3.36 16.81 17.48
N THR A 15 2.62 17.66 18.19
CA THR A 15 1.20 17.91 17.95
C THR A 15 0.97 18.52 16.56
N GLU A 16 1.76 19.52 16.18
CA GLU A 16 1.68 20.14 14.86
C GLU A 16 2.01 19.14 13.73
N ARG A 17 3.05 18.31 13.91
CA ARG A 17 3.37 17.23 12.96
C ARG A 17 2.19 16.27 12.80
N ASN A 18 1.61 15.81 13.90
CA ASN A 18 0.51 14.87 13.86
C ASN A 18 -0.73 15.47 13.16
N ARG A 19 -1.02 16.75 13.40
CA ARG A 19 -2.10 17.47 12.70
C ARG A 19 -1.89 17.51 11.19
N ARG A 20 -0.67 17.82 10.74
CA ARG A 20 -0.32 17.82 9.30
C ARG A 20 -0.42 16.43 8.69
N MET A 21 -0.02 15.39 9.42
CA MET A 21 -0.17 14.00 8.97
C MET A 21 -1.65 13.64 8.73
N VAL A 22 -2.56 14.07 9.61
CA VAL A 22 -4.01 13.85 9.45
C VAL A 22 -4.53 14.60 8.22
N GLN A 23 -4.13 15.86 8.03
CA GLN A 23 -4.53 16.63 6.85
C GLN A 23 -4.02 15.99 5.54
N ASP A 24 -2.79 15.51 5.51
CA ASP A 24 -2.24 14.78 4.35
C ASP A 24 -3.08 13.52 4.04
N TRP A 25 -3.54 12.80 5.07
CA TRP A 25 -4.43 11.65 4.93
C TRP A 25 -5.82 12.04 4.39
N GLU A 26 -6.41 13.11 4.92
CA GLU A 26 -7.71 13.63 4.43
C GLU A 26 -7.64 14.09 2.97
N ASN A 27 -6.49 14.62 2.55
CA ASN A 27 -6.19 14.94 1.15
C ASN A 27 -5.96 13.69 0.25
N GLY A 28 -6.12 12.48 0.79
CA GLY A 28 -5.98 11.23 0.05
C GLY A 28 -4.54 10.73 -0.09
N THR A 29 -3.57 11.34 0.61
CA THR A 29 -2.19 10.86 0.62
C THR A 29 -2.12 9.50 1.32
N SER A 30 -1.38 8.55 0.74
CA SER A 30 -1.26 7.23 1.34
C SER A 30 -0.42 7.25 2.62
N ILE A 31 -0.71 6.33 3.55
CA ILE A 31 0.05 6.16 4.80
C ILE A 31 1.56 6.00 4.52
N THR A 32 1.94 5.32 3.44
CA THR A 32 3.36 5.13 3.10
C THR A 32 4.02 6.40 2.59
N GLN A 33 3.32 7.22 1.82
CA GLN A 33 3.84 8.54 1.40
C GLN A 33 3.95 9.49 2.59
N ILE A 34 2.97 9.50 3.49
CA ILE A 34 3.02 10.27 4.75
C ILE A 34 4.22 9.79 5.59
N ALA A 35 4.38 8.48 5.75
CA ALA A 35 5.49 7.90 6.50
C ALA A 35 6.86 8.32 5.94
N GLN A 36 7.04 8.27 4.61
CA GLN A 36 8.26 8.74 3.96
C GLN A 36 8.49 10.25 4.16
N ARG A 37 7.45 11.07 3.98
CA ARG A 37 7.52 12.54 4.12
C ARG A 37 7.96 12.97 5.52
N TYR A 38 7.48 12.29 6.57
CA TYR A 38 7.79 12.65 7.95
C TYR A 38 8.89 11.78 8.59
N GLY A 39 9.56 10.91 7.82
CA GLY A 39 10.65 10.06 8.31
C GLY A 39 10.20 9.01 9.33
N LEU A 40 8.96 8.54 9.25
CA LEU A 40 8.36 7.59 10.18
C LEU A 40 8.17 6.22 9.51
N SER A 41 8.03 5.18 10.32
CA SER A 41 7.59 3.89 9.78
C SER A 41 6.10 3.93 9.41
N PRO A 42 5.65 3.18 8.38
CA PRO A 42 4.23 3.12 8.00
C PRO A 42 3.32 2.65 9.15
N ASN A 43 3.83 1.74 9.98
CA ASN A 43 3.08 1.24 11.14
C ASN A 43 2.92 2.33 12.21
N ARG A 44 4.00 3.06 12.54
CA ARG A 44 3.95 4.18 13.49
C ARG A 44 3.08 5.32 12.99
N THR A 45 3.15 5.61 11.69
CA THR A 45 2.30 6.60 11.02
C THR A 45 0.82 6.23 11.15
N GLY A 46 0.45 4.97 10.86
CA GLY A 46 -0.92 4.50 11.03
C GLY A 46 -1.44 4.60 12.47
N THR A 47 -0.60 4.25 13.45
CA THR A 47 -0.94 4.42 14.88
C THR A 47 -1.17 5.89 15.24
N LEU A 48 -0.27 6.78 14.82
CA LEU A 48 -0.40 8.22 15.09
C LEU A 48 -1.67 8.80 14.47
N LEU A 49 -1.96 8.46 13.21
CA LEU A 49 -3.16 8.93 12.54
C LEU A 49 -4.44 8.48 13.27
N ARG A 50 -4.52 7.21 13.70
CA ARG A 50 -5.66 6.70 14.49
C ARG A 50 -5.80 7.42 15.84
N GLN A 51 -4.68 7.64 16.53
CA GLN A 51 -4.67 8.36 17.82
C GLN A 51 -5.11 9.83 17.67
N ASN A 52 -4.94 10.42 16.49
CA ASN A 52 -5.36 11.79 16.19
C ASN A 52 -6.71 11.85 15.46
N GLY A 53 -7.50 10.77 15.48
CA GLY A 53 -8.89 10.76 15.00
C GLY A 53 -9.08 10.49 13.51
N ALA A 54 -8.02 10.14 12.77
CA ALA A 54 -8.17 9.78 11.37
C ALA A 54 -8.88 8.43 11.23
N ASN A 55 -9.94 8.40 10.41
CA ASN A 55 -10.69 7.20 10.07
C ASN A 55 -9.88 6.31 9.12
N LEU A 56 -8.89 5.60 9.68
CA LEU A 56 -8.10 4.62 8.94
C LEU A 56 -8.90 3.33 8.77
N PRO A 57 -8.95 2.74 7.56
CA PRO A 57 -9.48 1.40 7.41
C PRO A 57 -8.70 0.42 8.29
N THR A 58 -9.42 -0.43 9.02
CA THR A 58 -8.85 -1.49 9.84
C THR A 58 -7.96 -2.37 8.96
N ALA A 59 -6.69 -2.44 9.34
CA ALA A 59 -5.59 -3.27 8.80
C ALA A 59 -5.71 -3.78 7.34
N GLY A 60 -4.74 -3.40 6.50
CA GLY A 60 -4.33 -4.27 5.38
C GLY A 60 -4.36 -3.67 3.99
N ARG A 61 -4.63 -2.38 3.82
CA ARG A 61 -4.47 -1.74 2.50
C ARG A 61 -3.07 -1.15 2.37
N GLY A 62 -2.09 -2.05 2.30
CA GLY A 62 -0.81 -1.74 1.68
C GLY A 62 -1.07 -1.05 0.35
N ILE A 63 -0.32 0.02 0.11
CA ILE A 63 -0.34 0.92 -1.06
C ILE A 63 -1.15 0.30 -2.19
N LYS A 64 -2.31 0.88 -2.54
CA LYS A 64 -2.94 0.61 -3.82
C LYS A 64 -1.95 1.12 -4.88
N ARG A 65 -0.97 0.28 -5.25
CA ARG A 65 -0.28 0.44 -6.52
C ARG A 65 -1.37 0.26 -7.56
N ASP A 66 -1.60 1.32 -8.31
CA ASP A 66 -2.47 1.25 -9.47
C ASP A 66 -1.80 0.25 -10.43
N LEU A 67 -2.36 -0.95 -10.46
CA LEU A 67 -1.90 -2.02 -11.32
C LEU A 67 -2.64 -1.83 -12.63
N ASP A 68 -1.89 -1.61 -13.71
CA ASP A 68 -2.46 -1.59 -15.04
C ASP A 68 -2.98 -3.00 -15.36
N THR A 69 -4.27 -3.16 -15.05
CA THR A 69 -4.98 -4.43 -15.18
C THR A 69 -5.09 -4.82 -16.64
N ALA A 70 -5.25 -3.83 -17.54
CA ALA A 70 -5.31 -4.06 -18.97
C ALA A 70 -3.97 -4.60 -19.49
N LYS A 71 -2.86 -4.00 -19.05
CA LYS A 71 -1.51 -4.49 -19.40
C LYS A 71 -1.26 -5.91 -18.89
N ILE A 72 -1.61 -6.21 -17.63
CA ILE A 72 -1.45 -7.55 -17.05
C ILE A 72 -2.21 -8.62 -17.84
N VAL A 73 -3.44 -8.30 -18.26
CA VAL A 73 -4.25 -9.22 -19.08
C VAL A 73 -3.64 -9.39 -20.48
N ALA A 74 -3.21 -8.29 -21.11
CA ALA A 74 -2.56 -8.33 -22.42
C ALA A 74 -1.29 -9.19 -22.41
N ASP A 75 -0.39 -8.97 -21.45
CA ASP A 75 0.86 -9.73 -21.29
C ASP A 75 0.56 -11.24 -21.11
N TYR A 76 -0.46 -11.59 -20.32
CA TYR A 76 -0.85 -12.98 -20.10
C TYR A 76 -1.47 -13.64 -21.35
N LEU A 77 -2.25 -12.88 -22.13
CA LEU A 77 -2.82 -13.35 -23.38
C LEU A 77 -1.75 -13.56 -24.45
N ASP A 78 -0.75 -12.66 -24.51
CA ASP A 78 0.42 -12.76 -25.39
C ASP A 78 1.31 -13.98 -25.08
N GLY A 79 1.22 -14.47 -23.84
CA GLY A 79 1.82 -15.74 -23.42
C GLY A 79 2.83 -15.64 -22.30
N ALA A 80 3.03 -14.44 -21.74
CA ALA A 80 3.83 -14.28 -20.53
C ALA A 80 3.24 -15.09 -19.38
N THR A 81 4.13 -15.66 -18.57
CA THR A 81 3.73 -16.39 -17.37
C THR A 81 3.34 -15.42 -16.25
N ILE A 82 2.49 -15.89 -15.33
CA ILE A 82 2.10 -15.12 -14.13
C ILE A 82 3.33 -14.64 -13.35
N ARG A 83 4.44 -15.40 -13.39
CA ARG A 83 5.68 -15.03 -12.69
C ARG A 83 6.40 -13.88 -13.39
N GLU A 84 6.55 -13.94 -14.71
CA GLU A 84 7.16 -12.84 -15.49
C GLU A 84 6.37 -11.55 -15.33
N ILE A 85 5.03 -11.63 -15.36
CA ILE A 85 4.15 -10.48 -15.15
C ILE A 85 4.31 -9.94 -13.72
N ALA A 86 4.39 -10.82 -12.73
CA ALA A 86 4.60 -10.44 -11.33
C ALA A 86 5.93 -9.70 -11.13
N ASP A 87 7.00 -10.20 -11.74
CA ASP A 87 8.33 -9.58 -11.69
C ASP A 87 8.33 -8.23 -12.43
N ALA A 88 7.75 -8.15 -13.63
CA ALA A 88 7.64 -6.92 -14.43
C ALA A 88 6.81 -5.83 -13.73
N GLN A 89 5.75 -6.22 -13.01
CA GLN A 89 4.86 -5.31 -12.29
C GLN A 89 5.27 -5.13 -10.82
N GLN A 90 6.37 -5.74 -10.38
CA GLN A 90 6.86 -5.75 -9.00
C GLN A 90 5.77 -6.06 -7.96
N VAL A 91 4.94 -7.06 -8.24
CA VAL A 91 3.88 -7.55 -7.35
C VAL A 91 4.02 -9.04 -7.08
N SER A 92 3.28 -9.54 -6.10
CA SER A 92 3.32 -10.98 -5.80
C SER A 92 2.56 -11.79 -6.86
N TYR A 93 3.03 -13.01 -7.11
CA TYR A 93 2.32 -14.00 -7.94
C TYR A 93 0.83 -14.11 -7.57
N GLY A 94 0.53 -14.20 -6.27
CA GLY A 94 -0.85 -14.31 -5.79
C GLY A 94 -1.72 -13.10 -6.14
N LYS A 95 -1.13 -11.90 -6.21
CA LYS A 95 -1.82 -10.68 -6.64
C LYS A 95 -2.22 -10.77 -8.12
N VAL A 96 -1.28 -11.15 -8.98
CA VAL A 96 -1.52 -11.32 -10.44
C VAL A 96 -2.54 -12.43 -10.69
N HIS A 97 -2.37 -13.59 -10.05
CA HIS A 97 -3.31 -14.72 -10.17
C HIS A 97 -4.73 -14.33 -9.74
N ARG A 98 -4.88 -13.58 -8.64
CA ARG A 98 -6.19 -13.09 -8.20
C ARG A 98 -6.79 -12.10 -9.20
N LEU A 99 -5.98 -11.21 -9.76
CA LEU A 99 -6.42 -10.21 -10.74
C LEU A 99 -6.90 -10.89 -12.03
N LEU A 100 -6.14 -11.84 -12.58
CA LEU A 100 -6.56 -12.61 -13.76
C LEU A 100 -7.87 -13.38 -13.53
N ARG A 101 -8.05 -13.96 -12.33
CA ARG A 101 -9.32 -14.59 -11.94
C ARG A 101 -10.48 -13.60 -11.85
N GLN A 102 -10.24 -12.41 -11.32
CA GLN A 102 -11.25 -11.35 -11.23
C GLN A 102 -11.68 -10.85 -12.62
N GLN A 103 -10.75 -10.83 -13.58
CA GLN A 103 -11.01 -10.50 -14.98
C GLN A 103 -11.58 -11.68 -15.78
N GLN A 104 -11.94 -12.80 -15.11
CA GLN A 104 -12.49 -14.01 -15.73
C GLN A 104 -11.64 -14.58 -16.88
N VAL A 105 -10.33 -14.32 -16.88
CA VAL A 105 -9.42 -14.83 -17.91
C VAL A 105 -9.28 -16.35 -17.75
N PRO A 106 -9.44 -17.14 -18.83
CA PRO A 106 -9.26 -18.58 -18.76
C PRO A 106 -7.83 -18.93 -18.34
N MET A 107 -7.72 -19.61 -17.20
CA MET A 107 -6.43 -20.05 -16.69
C MET A 107 -5.90 -21.17 -17.57
N ARG A 108 -4.68 -20.99 -18.08
CA ARG A 108 -3.99 -22.03 -18.83
C ARG A 108 -3.76 -23.21 -17.87
N PRO A 109 -3.97 -24.46 -18.31
CA PRO A 109 -3.64 -25.61 -17.49
C PRO A 109 -2.18 -25.47 -17.04
N ARG A 110 -1.90 -25.81 -15.78
CA ARG A 110 -0.55 -25.69 -15.22
C ARG A 110 0.37 -26.59 -16.04
N GLY A 111 1.04 -26.00 -17.03
CA GLY A 111 2.07 -26.67 -17.80
C GLY A 111 3.17 -27.08 -16.82
N GLY A 112 3.23 -28.38 -16.52
CA GLY A 112 4.27 -28.94 -15.67
C GLY A 112 5.64 -28.49 -16.17
N ARG A 113 6.51 -28.13 -15.22
CA ARG A 113 7.92 -27.74 -15.39
C ARG A 113 8.54 -28.15 -16.73
N GLY A 114 8.49 -27.27 -17.72
CA GLY A 114 9.49 -27.24 -18.78
C GLY A 114 10.69 -26.46 -18.25
N ARG A 115 11.70 -27.15 -17.72
CA ARG A 115 13.02 -26.51 -17.56
C ARG A 115 13.55 -26.21 -18.97
N SER A 116 13.79 -24.95 -19.25
CA SER A 116 14.63 -24.45 -20.34
C SER A 116 15.24 -23.16 -19.81
N LYS A 117 16.54 -22.87 -19.82
CA LYS A 117 17.75 -23.53 -20.33
C LYS A 117 18.88 -23.13 -19.37
#